data_AF-A0A8J3IH38-F1
#
_entry.id   AF-A0A8J3IH38-F1
#
_cell.length_a   1.000
_cell.length_b   1.000
_cell.length_c   1.000
_cell.angle_alpha   90.00
_cell.angle_beta   90.00
_cell.angle_gamma   90.00
#
_symmetry.space_group_name_H-M   'P 1'
#
loop_
_entity.id
_entity.type
_entity.pdbx_description
1 polymer ?
#
loop_
_entity_poly.entity_id
_entity_poly.type
_entity_poly.pdbx_seq_one_letter_code
_entity_poly.pdbx_strand_id
1 'polypeptide(L)'
;MILNALVLNGSVQESNFFDQVTGVQKPSYTVNLTVLDADTNEKYECQLTEGFPRLEELKEARRQGAPPDVQRQIAVQLEAELPPKMATLPLEVLKFKGKQASFIKLVCRLAQVAQTV
;
A
#
# COMPACT_ATOMS: atom_id res chain seq x y z
N MET A 1 -15.84 1.25 5.26
CA MET A 1 -15.60 1.58 6.68
C MET A 1 -14.42 2.52 6.73
N ILE A 2 -14.52 3.66 7.42
CA ILE A 2 -13.40 4.60 7.57
C ILE A 2 -12.72 4.28 8.89
N LEU A 3 -11.41 4.14 8.85
CA LEU A 3 -10.55 3.80 9.96
C LEU A 3 -9.57 4.96 10.17
N ASN A 4 -9.59 5.56 11.36
CA ASN A 4 -8.66 6.62 11.75
C ASN A 4 -7.34 5.96 12.16
N ALA A 5 -6.49 5.73 11.16
CA ALA A 5 -5.24 5.01 11.35
C ALA A 5 -4.11 5.96 11.74
N LEU A 6 -3.45 5.67 12.86
CA LEU A 6 -2.15 6.25 13.19
C LEU A 6 -1.05 5.35 12.62
N VAL A 7 -0.27 5.86 11.67
CA VAL A 7 0.78 5.10 10.99
C VAL A 7 1.93 4.83 11.93
N LEU A 8 2.23 3.57 12.20
CA LEU A 8 3.38 3.14 12.99
C LEU A 8 4.59 2.85 12.11
N ASN A 9 4.34 2.32 10.91
CA ASN A 9 5.37 2.00 9.94
C ASN A 9 4.76 1.94 8.54
N GLY A 10 5.53 2.30 7.52
CA GLY A 10 5.16 2.10 6.13
C GLY A 10 6.33 1.50 5.35
N SER A 11 6.04 0.51 4.52
CA SER A 11 7.05 -0.10 3.66
C SER A 11 6.49 -0.46 2.30
N VAL A 12 7.31 -0.32 1.27
CA VAL A 12 6.99 -0.78 -0.09
C VAL A 12 7.68 -2.12 -0.31
N GLN A 13 6.89 -3.19 -0.35
CA GLN A 13 7.41 -4.53 -0.57
C GLN A 13 7.41 -4.85 -2.07
N GLU A 14 8.60 -5.09 -2.63
CA GLU A 14 8.76 -5.69 -3.95
C GLU A 14 8.51 -7.19 -3.88
N SER A 15 7.80 -7.74 -4.87
CA SER A 15 7.51 -9.16 -5.00
C SER A 15 7.55 -9.55 -6.47
N ASN A 16 8.36 -10.55 -6.80
CA ASN A 16 8.49 -11.02 -8.17
C ASN A 16 7.53 -12.18 -8.39
N PHE A 17 6.54 -11.97 -9.26
CA PHE A 17 5.61 -13.02 -9.66
C PHE A 17 6.01 -13.57 -11.03
N PHE A 18 6.05 -14.88 -11.16
CA PHE A 18 6.22 -15.53 -12.45
C PHE A 18 4.87 -15.64 -13.14
N ASP A 19 4.78 -15.10 -14.34
CA ASP A 19 3.63 -15.33 -15.21
C ASP A 19 3.67 -16.79 -15.70
N GLN A 20 2.72 -17.61 -15.28
CA GLN A 20 2.73 -19.06 -15.57
C GLN A 20 2.59 -19.39 -17.06
N VAL A 21 2.12 -18.43 -17.87
CA VAL A 21 1.91 -18.62 -19.32
C VAL A 21 3.16 -18.23 -20.10
N THR A 22 3.79 -17.10 -19.74
CA THR A 22 4.93 -16.55 -20.49
C THR A 22 6.29 -16.85 -19.86
N GLY A 23 6.33 -17.33 -18.62
CA GLY A 23 7.56 -17.58 -17.86
C GLY A 23 8.32 -16.31 -17.45
N VAL A 24 7.80 -15.13 -17.79
CA VAL A 24 8.44 -13.84 -17.52
C VAL A 24 8.22 -13.44 -16.07
N GLN A 25 9.30 -12.99 -15.41
CA GLN A 25 9.23 -12.38 -14.08
C GLN A 25 8.58 -11.01 -14.19
N LYS A 26 7.44 -10.85 -13.52
CA LYS A 26 6.73 -9.58 -13.38
C LYS A 26 6.93 -9.07 -11.96
N PRO A 27 7.77 -8.04 -11.76
CA PRO A 27 7.83 -7.36 -10.48
C PRO A 27 6.43 -6.80 -10.14
N SER A 28 6.09 -6.89 -8.87
CA SER A 28 4.83 -6.43 -8.30
C SER A 28 5.15 -5.76 -6.98
N TYR A 29 4.69 -4.53 -6.83
CA TYR A 29 4.94 -3.77 -5.62
C TYR A 29 3.66 -3.71 -4.79
N THR A 30 3.81 -3.89 -3.49
CA THR A 30 2.71 -3.85 -2.53
C THR A 30 3.08 -2.90 -1.42
N VAL A 31 2.24 -1.90 -1.17
CA VAL A 31 2.44 -0.97 -0.06
C VAL A 31 1.75 -1.53 1.17
N ASN A 32 2.53 -1.75 2.23
CA ASN A 32 2.03 -2.18 3.53
C ASN A 32 2.26 -1.09 4.55
N LEU A 33 1.19 -0.67 5.22
CA LEU A 33 1.24 0.21 6.37
C LEU A 33 0.88 -0.59 7.62
N THR A 34 1.67 -0.46 8.66
CA THR A 34 1.28 -0.86 9.99
C THR A 34 0.63 0.33 10.66
N VAL A 35 -0.63 0.20 11.04
CA VAL A 35 -1.41 1.28 11.64
C VAL A 35 -1.96 0.86 12.99
N LEU A 36 -2.20 1.83 13.84
CA LEU A 36 -2.93 1.70 15.09
C LEU A 36 -4.28 2.40 14.90
N ASP A 37 -5.37 1.71 15.17
CA ASP A 37 -6.69 2.32 15.18
C ASP A 37 -6.82 3.23 16.41
N ALA A 38 -7.18 4.50 16.20
CA ALA A 38 -7.27 5.47 17.30
C ALA A 38 -8.46 5.20 18.24
N ASP A 39 -9.49 4.51 17.76
CA ASP A 39 -10.74 4.28 18.49
C ASP A 39 -10.66 3.01 19.35
N THR A 40 -10.19 1.89 18.78
CA THR A 40 -10.08 0.59 19.47
C THR A 40 -8.68 0.34 20.04
N ASN A 41 -7.70 1.16 19.68
CA ASN A 41 -6.29 1.00 20.06
C ASN A 41 -5.69 -0.35 19.60
N GLU A 42 -6.26 -0.93 18.55
CA GLU A 42 -5.81 -2.19 17.96
C GLU A 42 -4.86 -1.94 16.80
N LYS A 43 -3.86 -2.82 16.67
CA LYS A 43 -2.86 -2.74 15.60
C LYS A 43 -3.32 -3.55 14.39
N TYR A 44 -3.30 -2.93 13.22
CA TYR A 44 -3.65 -3.57 11.96
C TYR A 44 -2.53 -3.43 10.92
N GLU A 45 -2.40 -4.44 10.07
CA GLU A 45 -1.61 -4.36 8.84
C GLU A 45 -2.52 -3.95 7.68
N CYS A 46 -2.38 -2.71 7.22
CA CYS A 46 -3.11 -2.15 6.09
C CYS A 46 -2.31 -2.29 4.79
N GLN A 47 -2.73 -3.16 3.90
CA GLN A 47 -2.26 -3.18 2.52
C GLN A 47 -2.98 -2.10 1.73
N LEU A 48 -2.25 -1.10 1.23
CA LEU A 48 -2.82 -0.06 0.40
C LEU A 48 -2.93 -0.53 -1.05
N THR A 49 -4.11 -0.36 -1.64
CA THR A 49 -4.33 -0.69 -3.07
C THR A 49 -4.49 0.52 -3.96
N GLU A 50 -4.93 1.66 -3.41
CA GLU A 50 -5.29 2.86 -4.17
C GLU A 50 -5.13 4.13 -3.32
N GLY A 51 -5.00 5.27 -4.00
CA GLY A 51 -5.01 6.62 -3.40
C GLY A 51 -3.65 7.29 -3.24
N PHE A 52 -2.58 6.70 -3.76
CA PHE A 52 -1.30 7.38 -3.99
C PHE A 52 -1.05 7.50 -5.50
N PRO A 53 -0.75 8.70 -6.04
CA PRO A 53 -0.52 8.88 -7.47
C PRO A 53 0.63 8.00 -7.98
N ARG A 54 1.72 7.87 -7.21
CA ARG A 54 2.85 7.00 -7.54
C ARG A 54 2.50 5.52 -7.63
N LEU A 55 1.54 5.05 -6.84
CA LEU A 55 1.09 3.66 -6.89
C LEU A 55 0.34 3.39 -8.21
N GLU A 56 -0.43 4.37 -8.68
CA GLU A 56 -1.07 4.32 -10.00
C GLU A 56 -0.04 4.38 -11.12
N GLU A 57 0.92 5.31 -11.06
CA GLU A 57 2.04 5.38 -12.02
C GLU A 57 2.81 4.05 -12.08
N LEU A 58 3.03 3.40 -10.94
CA LEU A 58 3.71 2.11 -10.89
C LEU A 58 2.87 0.98 -11.52
N LYS A 59 1.54 0.98 -11.32
CA LYS A 59 0.62 0.05 -11.99
C LYS A 59 0.61 0.29 -13.51
N GLU A 60 0.63 1.55 -13.94
CA GLU A 60 0.69 1.92 -15.35
C GLU A 60 2.03 1.56 -15.99
N ALA A 61 3.15 1.86 -15.33
CA ALA A 61 4.49 1.47 -15.76
C ALA A 61 4.57 -0.04 -15.94
N ARG A 62 4.01 -0.82 -15.01
CA ARG A 62 3.89 -2.28 -15.14
C ARG A 62 3.03 -2.69 -16.33
N ARG A 63 1.88 -2.04 -16.54
CA ARG A 63 0.97 -2.32 -17.66
C ARG A 63 1.61 -2.02 -19.01
N GLN A 64 2.42 -0.97 -19.09
CA GLN A 64 3.14 -0.56 -20.30
C GLN A 64 4.42 -1.39 -20.55
N GLY A 65 4.79 -2.28 -19.62
CA GLY A 65 6.02 -3.06 -19.74
C GLY A 65 7.28 -2.22 -19.54
N ALA A 66 7.21 -1.16 -18.73
CA ALA A 66 8.34 -0.31 -18.42
C ALA A 66 9.50 -1.13 -17.80
N PRO A 67 10.76 -0.70 -18.00
CA PRO A 67 11.92 -1.37 -17.44
C PRO A 67 11.81 -1.52 -15.91
N PRO A 68 12.36 -2.61 -15.32
CA PRO A 68 12.32 -2.82 -13.88
C PRO A 68 13.02 -1.70 -13.10
N ASP A 69 14.03 -1.05 -13.69
CA ASP A 69 14.71 0.09 -13.07
C ASP A 69 13.78 1.29 -12.85
N VAL A 70 12.93 1.60 -13.84
CA VAL A 70 11.91 2.66 -13.76
C VAL A 70 10.87 2.32 -12.69
N GLN A 71 10.40 1.07 -12.65
CA GLN A 71 9.43 0.63 -11.63
C GLN A 71 10.02 0.75 -10.22
N ARG A 72 11.30 0.39 -10.05
CA ARG A 72 12.01 0.53 -8.79
C ARG A 72 12.19 1.99 -8.37
N GLN A 73 12.53 2.89 -9.30
CA GLN A 73 12.61 4.33 -9.02
C GLN A 73 11.28 4.91 -8.55
N ILE A 74 10.16 4.50 -9.16
CA ILE A 74 8.82 4.91 -8.73
C ILE A 74 8.51 4.33 -7.35
N ALA A 75 8.89 3.08 -7.07
CA ALA A 75 8.71 2.45 -5.76
C ALA A 75 9.48 3.16 -4.64
N VAL A 76 10.72 3.60 -4.90
CA VAL A 76 11.51 4.37 -3.93
C VAL A 76 10.90 5.74 -3.66
N GLN A 77 10.41 6.42 -4.70
CA GLN A 77 9.68 7.68 -4.53
C GLN A 77 8.37 7.48 -3.76
N LEU A 78 7.63 6.40 -4.05
CA LEU A 78 6.44 6.03 -3.32
C LEU A 78 6.75 5.78 -1.84
N GLU A 79 7.86 5.11 -1.51
CA GLU A 79 8.29 4.91 -0.12
C GLU A 79 8.61 6.23 0.59
N ALA A 80 9.21 7.19 -0.11
CA ALA A 80 9.46 8.53 0.43
C ALA A 80 8.19 9.38 0.60
N GLU A 81 7.17 9.14 -0.22
CA GLU A 81 5.84 9.77 -0.12
C GLU A 81 4.93 9.09 0.92
N LEU A 82 5.37 7.95 1.49
CA LEU A 82 4.60 7.32 2.55
C LEU A 82 4.50 8.25 3.78
N PRO A 83 3.34 8.25 4.44
CA PRO A 83 3.12 9.07 5.62
C PRO A 83 4.17 8.77 6.70
N PRO A 84 4.72 9.80 7.36
CA PRO A 84 5.72 9.61 8.40
C PRO A 84 5.12 8.88 9.61
N LYS A 85 6.00 8.30 10.42
CA LYS A 85 5.60 7.64 11.67
C LYS A 85 4.82 8.62 12.55
N MET A 86 3.73 8.13 13.13
CA MET A 86 2.73 8.85 13.93
C MET A 86 1.83 9.81 13.15
N ALA A 87 1.86 9.83 11.82
CA ALA A 87 0.86 10.53 11.04
C ALA A 87 -0.49 9.83 11.13
N THR A 88 -1.55 10.60 11.34
CA THR A 88 -2.94 10.11 11.30
C THR A 88 -3.46 10.21 9.87
N LEU A 89 -3.93 9.11 9.31
CA LEU A 89 -4.57 9.09 8.00
C LEU A 89 -5.93 8.39 8.07
N PRO A 90 -6.97 9.00 7.49
CA PRO A 90 -8.23 8.32 7.26
C PRO A 90 -8.01 7.29 6.16
N LEU A 91 -8.13 6.02 6.52
CA LEU A 91 -8.06 4.89 5.60
C LEU A 91 -9.45 4.31 5.42
N GLU A 92 -9.84 4.08 4.17
CA GLU A 92 -11.07 3.35 3.89
C GLU A 92 -10.74 1.87 3.74
N VAL A 93 -11.24 1.05 4.66
CA VAL A 93 -11.11 -0.39 4.61
C VAL A 93 -12.08 -0.93 3.55
N LEU A 94 -11.51 -1.52 2.50
CA LEU A 94 -12.24 -2.14 1.39
C LEU A 94 -12.55 -3.61 1.67
N LYS A 95 -11.57 -4.35 2.19
CA LYS A 95 -11.73 -5.78 2.51
C LYS A 95 -10.81 -6.22 3.63
N PHE A 96 -11.23 -7.24 4.35
CA PHE A 96 -10.41 -7.92 5.35
C PHE A 96 -9.76 -9.14 4.70
N LYS A 97 -8.45 -9.28 4.83
CA LYS A 97 -7.62 -10.33 4.24
C LYS A 97 -6.85 -11.04 5.36
N GLY A 98 -7.36 -12.18 5.81
CA GLY A 98 -6.72 -13.00 6.83
C GLY A 98 -7.64 -14.13 7.28
N LYS A 99 -7.07 -15.29 7.61
CA LYS A 99 -7.84 -16.47 8.08
C LYS A 99 -7.93 -16.57 9.61
N GLN A 100 -7.17 -15.76 10.36
CA GLN A 100 -7.12 -15.79 11.82
C GLN A 100 -7.20 -14.37 12.41
N ALA A 101 -7.92 -14.25 13.53
CA ALA A 101 -8.22 -12.99 14.21
C ALA A 101 -6.96 -12.21 14.65
N SER A 102 -5.84 -12.90 14.87
CA SER A 102 -4.59 -12.30 15.37
C SER A 102 -3.72 -11.65 14.28
N PHE A 103 -4.00 -11.88 13.00
CA PHE A 103 -3.21 -11.37 11.86
C PHE A 103 -4.12 -10.95 10.69
N ILE A 104 -5.15 -10.17 10.98
CA ILE A 104 -6.04 -9.64 9.94
C ILE A 104 -5.29 -8.54 9.19
N LYS A 105 -5.01 -8.77 7.90
CA LYS A 105 -4.56 -7.70 7.00
C LYS A 105 -5.76 -6.97 6.45
N LEU A 106 -5.85 -5.68 6.69
CA LEU A 106 -6.86 -4.82 6.09
C LEU A 106 -6.37 -4.43 4.71
N VAL A 107 -7.22 -4.52 3.69
CA VAL A 107 -6.91 -3.88 2.41
C VAL A 107 -7.66 -2.58 2.39
N CYS A 108 -6.87 -1.51 2.30
CA CYS A 108 -7.33 -0.15 2.46
C CYS A 108 -7.04 0.65 1.20
N ARG A 109 -7.84 1.70 1.00
CA ARG A 109 -7.48 2.83 0.15
C ARG A 109 -7.37 4.07 1.02
N LEU A 110 -6.66 5.08 0.56
CA LEU A 110 -6.74 6.40 1.18
C LEU A 110 -8.17 6.91 1.06
N ALA A 111 -8.81 7.18 2.20
CA ALA A 111 -10.12 7.83 2.23
C ALA A 111 -9.88 9.32 1.98
N GLN A 112 -9.58 9.69 0.73
CA GLN A 112 -9.36 11.07 0.26
C GLN A 112 -8.99 12.04 1.38
N VAL A 113 -7.72 12.10 1.76
CA VAL A 113 -7.27 13.22 2.57
C VAL A 113 -7.40 14.43 1.66
N ALA A 114 -8.34 15.30 2.01
CA ALA A 114 -8.47 16.62 1.45
C ALA A 114 -7.07 17.21 1.28
N GLN A 115 -6.82 17.67 0.07
CA GLN A 115 -5.73 18.55 -0.30
C GLN A 115 -5.40 19.48 0.87
N THR A 116 -4.23 19.30 1.48
CA THR A 116 -3.64 20.41 2.22
C THR A 116 -2.66 21.07 1.25
N VAL A 117 -3.13 22.23 0.81
CA VAL A 117 -2.53 23.21 -0.09
C VAL A 117 -1.17 23.66 0.43
#